data_AF-A0A2G5VKZ4-F1
#
_entry.id   AF-A0A2G5VKZ4-F1
#
_cell.length_a   1.000
_cell.length_b   1.000
_cell.length_c   1.000
_cell.angle_alpha   90.00
_cell.angle_beta   90.00
_cell.angle_gamma   90.00
#
_symmetry.space_group_name_H-M   'P 1'
#
loop_
_entity.id
_entity.type
_entity.pdbx_description
1 polymer ?
#
loop_
_entity_poly.entity_id
_entity_poly.type
_entity_poly.pdbx_seq_one_letter_code
_entity_poly.pdbx_strand_id
1 'polypeptide(L)'
;MQLFVKLNDHQEVTHNHFNLVLNEQSTLIQLEQEISSIWSIKRDYLDLYFADGRKISGFDLNSHLVQIGLKHLDKVIFKHSNLPNYVEMISYAEEARKAKSDGNVAGIISFVDAALPHLELLTSSNFFVIYPKFGSTLRAFRDDFDQYMLEPSTKRTSQLEKEEDIFDNPIRNDSNDDVMEEDDAFESCGEDTNDSRQFSSIARKDRSVQHIWRGKTTNQN
;
A
#
# COMPACT_ATOMS: atom_id res chain seq x y z
N MET A 1 -16.48 6.55 -36.69
CA MET A 1 -16.71 5.74 -35.47
C MET A 1 -16.52 6.60 -34.22
N GLN A 2 -17.27 6.34 -33.15
CA GLN A 2 -17.13 7.04 -31.87
C GLN A 2 -16.93 5.99 -30.79
N LEU A 3 -15.99 6.18 -29.88
CA LEU A 3 -15.65 5.27 -28.78
C LEU A 3 -15.75 6.01 -27.44
N PHE A 4 -16.18 5.30 -26.40
CA PHE A 4 -16.15 5.78 -25.02
C PHE A 4 -14.89 5.25 -24.34
N VAL A 5 -13.89 6.11 -24.16
CA VAL A 5 -12.62 5.72 -23.54
C VAL A 5 -12.67 6.01 -22.05
N LYS A 6 -12.31 5.02 -21.22
CA LYS A 6 -12.29 5.14 -19.76
C LYS A 6 -10.90 4.81 -19.22
N LEU A 7 -10.42 5.62 -18.28
CA LEU A 7 -9.27 5.33 -17.45
C LEU A 7 -9.74 4.61 -16.19
N ASN A 8 -9.41 3.33 -16.06
CA ASN A 8 -9.74 2.52 -14.89
C ASN A 8 -8.48 2.10 -14.12
N ASP A 9 -8.59 1.99 -12.80
CA ASP A 9 -7.58 1.33 -11.98
C ASP A 9 -7.80 -0.19 -11.86
N HIS A 10 -7.02 -0.83 -10.98
CA HIS A 10 -7.08 -2.27 -10.71
C HIS A 10 -8.38 -2.70 -9.99
N GLN A 11 -9.14 -1.77 -9.42
CA GLN A 11 -10.42 -2.02 -8.75
C GLN A 11 -11.62 -1.70 -9.65
N GLU A 12 -11.37 -1.48 -10.95
CA GLU A 12 -12.36 -1.04 -11.94
C GLU A 12 -12.99 0.33 -11.64
N VAL A 13 -12.34 1.14 -10.79
CA VAL A 13 -12.80 2.50 -10.54
C VAL A 13 -12.39 3.39 -11.70
N THR A 14 -13.35 4.05 -12.32
CA THR A 14 -13.09 5.03 -13.38
C THR A 14 -12.58 6.34 -12.79
N HIS A 15 -11.36 6.74 -13.16
CA HIS A 15 -10.74 7.99 -12.75
C HIS A 15 -10.98 9.14 -13.73
N ASN A 16 -11.04 8.81 -15.01
CA ASN A 16 -11.27 9.77 -16.08
C ASN A 16 -11.97 9.09 -17.27
N HIS A 17 -12.63 9.85 -18.13
CA HIS A 17 -13.23 9.34 -19.35
C HIS A 17 -13.40 10.44 -20.38
N PHE A 18 -13.44 10.06 -21.65
CA PHE A 18 -13.75 10.98 -22.75
C PHE A 18 -14.34 10.22 -23.93
N ASN A 19 -14.95 10.97 -24.83
CA ASN A 19 -15.45 10.45 -26.10
C ASN A 19 -14.40 10.70 -27.18
N LEU A 20 -14.03 9.65 -27.90
CA LEU A 20 -13.08 9.74 -29.00
C LEU A 20 -13.81 9.48 -30.31
N VAL A 21 -13.68 10.42 -31.26
CA VAL A 21 -14.23 10.26 -32.61
C VAL A 21 -13.09 9.94 -33.55
N LEU A 22 -13.19 8.79 -34.21
CA LEU A 22 -12.21 8.26 -35.16
C LEU A 22 -12.88 8.02 -36.51
N ASN A 23 -12.11 7.97 -37.59
CA ASN A 23 -12.65 7.56 -38.87
C ASN A 23 -12.88 6.02 -38.88
N GLU A 24 -13.65 5.49 -39.83
CA GLU A 24 -13.96 4.05 -39.88
C GLU A 24 -12.75 3.19 -40.30
N GLN A 25 -11.76 3.82 -40.95
CA GLN A 25 -10.51 3.19 -41.33
C GLN A 25 -9.43 3.35 -40.26
N SER A 26 -9.78 3.88 -39.08
CA SER A 26 -8.79 4.14 -38.05
C SER A 26 -8.19 2.84 -37.57
N THR A 27 -6.91 2.88 -37.26
CA THR A 27 -6.12 1.73 -36.86
C THR A 27 -5.88 1.73 -35.35
N LEU A 28 -5.42 0.59 -34.82
CA LEU A 28 -5.06 0.47 -33.41
C LEU A 28 -3.96 1.47 -33.00
N ILE A 29 -2.97 1.68 -33.86
CA ILE A 29 -1.92 2.68 -33.60
C ILE A 29 -2.48 4.10 -33.48
N GLN A 30 -3.46 4.47 -34.31
CA GLN A 30 -4.09 5.80 -34.22
C GLN A 30 -4.89 5.94 -32.93
N LEU A 31 -5.64 4.90 -32.52
CA LEU A 31 -6.34 4.89 -31.23
C LEU A 31 -5.37 5.09 -30.06
N GLU A 32 -4.26 4.34 -30.04
CA GLU A 32 -3.24 4.48 -29.00
C GLU A 32 -2.56 5.84 -29.01
N GLN A 33 -2.30 6.41 -30.18
CA GLN A 33 -1.71 7.75 -30.32
C GLN A 33 -2.63 8.85 -29.77
N GLU A 34 -3.93 8.80 -30.07
CA GLU A 34 -4.90 9.75 -29.56
C GLU A 34 -5.03 9.66 -28.03
N ILE A 35 -5.14 8.44 -27.48
CA ILE A 35 -5.20 8.21 -26.03
C ILE A 35 -3.90 8.69 -25.36
N SER A 36 -2.75 8.33 -25.93
CA SER A 36 -1.42 8.74 -25.49
C SER A 36 -1.29 10.26 -25.44
N SER A 37 -1.77 10.96 -26.47
CA SER A 37 -1.74 12.43 -26.55
C SER A 37 -2.60 13.08 -25.48
N ILE A 38 -3.86 12.64 -25.35
CA ILE A 38 -4.83 13.22 -24.40
C ILE A 38 -4.37 13.12 -22.95
N TRP A 39 -3.81 11.97 -22.57
CA TRP A 39 -3.34 11.75 -21.20
C TRP A 39 -1.82 11.92 -21.02
N SER A 40 -1.10 12.31 -22.07
CA SER A 40 0.37 12.49 -22.05
C SER A 40 1.12 11.26 -21.52
N ILE A 41 0.70 10.07 -21.95
CA ILE A 41 1.24 8.77 -21.52
C ILE A 41 2.05 8.14 -22.65
N LYS A 42 3.19 7.53 -22.36
CA LYS A 42 3.92 6.73 -23.37
C LYS A 42 3.08 5.51 -23.76
N ARG A 43 3.11 5.14 -25.04
CA ARG A 43 2.35 3.99 -25.57
C ARG A 43 2.68 2.67 -24.87
N ASP A 44 3.94 2.47 -24.47
CA ASP A 44 4.37 1.26 -23.75
C ASP A 44 3.69 1.08 -22.38
N TYR A 45 3.04 2.13 -21.86
CA TYR A 45 2.27 2.07 -20.63
C TYR A 45 0.75 1.98 -20.85
N LEU A 46 0.31 1.82 -22.11
CA LEU A 46 -1.09 1.68 -22.49
C LEU A 46 -1.51 0.22 -22.55
N ASP A 47 -2.28 -0.24 -21.56
CA ASP A 47 -3.02 -1.48 -21.67
C ASP A 47 -4.48 -1.19 -21.99
N LEU A 48 -4.92 -1.62 -23.18
CA LEU A 48 -6.29 -1.44 -23.66
C LEU A 48 -7.10 -2.72 -23.49
N TYR A 49 -8.38 -2.56 -23.15
CA TYR A 49 -9.32 -3.65 -22.91
C TYR A 49 -10.67 -3.33 -23.53
N PHE A 50 -11.38 -4.37 -23.97
CA PHE A 50 -12.79 -4.29 -24.29
C PHE A 50 -13.62 -4.15 -23.01
N ALA A 51 -14.88 -3.74 -23.17
CA ALA A 51 -15.84 -3.61 -22.07
C ALA A 51 -16.09 -4.93 -21.30
N ASP A 52 -15.86 -6.08 -21.94
CA ASP A 52 -16.00 -7.41 -21.35
C ASP A 52 -14.76 -7.85 -20.56
N GLY A 53 -13.74 -6.98 -20.44
CA GLY A 53 -12.50 -7.24 -19.71
C GLY A 53 -11.43 -7.97 -20.50
N ARG A 54 -11.68 -8.37 -21.76
CA ARG A 54 -10.64 -8.95 -22.61
C ARG A 54 -9.63 -7.89 -23.03
N LYS A 55 -8.33 -8.19 -22.88
CA LYS A 55 -7.25 -7.30 -23.31
C LYS A 55 -7.21 -7.20 -24.83
N ILE A 56 -7.06 -5.99 -25.36
CA ILE A 56 -6.79 -5.72 -26.77
C ILE A 56 -5.29 -5.85 -26.97
N SER A 57 -4.83 -7.06 -27.23
CA SER A 57 -3.41 -7.38 -27.43
C SER A 57 -3.22 -8.46 -28.49
N GLY A 58 -2.04 -8.50 -29.13
CA GLY A 58 -1.70 -9.50 -30.14
C GLY A 58 -2.23 -9.19 -31.55
N PHE A 59 -2.82 -8.01 -31.75
CA PHE A 59 -3.18 -7.50 -33.08
C PHE A 59 -2.02 -6.73 -33.70
N ASP A 60 -1.93 -6.73 -35.03
CA ASP A 60 -1.08 -5.78 -35.74
C ASP A 60 -1.57 -4.36 -35.43
N LEU A 61 -0.64 -3.46 -35.10
CA LEU A 61 -0.91 -2.05 -34.85
C LEU A 61 -1.60 -1.34 -36.02
N ASN A 62 -1.41 -1.85 -37.25
CA ASN A 62 -2.08 -1.35 -38.45
C ASN A 62 -3.47 -1.96 -38.69
N SER A 63 -3.92 -2.89 -37.85
CA SER A 63 -5.25 -3.48 -37.95
C SER A 63 -6.31 -2.38 -37.76
N HIS A 64 -7.33 -2.40 -38.61
CA HIS A 64 -8.46 -1.48 -38.46
C HIS A 64 -9.26 -1.82 -37.21
N LEU A 65 -9.75 -0.79 -36.51
CA LEU A 65 -10.46 -0.97 -35.24
C LEU A 65 -11.72 -1.85 -35.38
N VAL A 66 -12.37 -1.80 -36.54
CA VAL A 66 -13.54 -2.65 -36.83
C VAL A 66 -13.15 -4.13 -36.97
N GLN A 67 -11.97 -4.42 -37.53
CA GLN A 67 -11.47 -5.80 -37.71
C GLN A 67 -11.11 -6.46 -36.38
N ILE A 68 -10.63 -5.67 -35.41
CA ILE A 68 -10.37 -6.17 -34.06
C ILE A 68 -11.66 -6.28 -33.23
N GLY A 69 -12.81 -5.85 -33.77
CA GLY A 69 -14.13 -6.03 -33.19
C GLY A 69 -14.70 -4.81 -32.45
N LEU A 70 -14.04 -3.65 -32.50
CA LEU A 70 -14.60 -2.41 -31.96
C LEU A 70 -15.66 -1.82 -32.89
N LYS A 71 -16.78 -1.39 -32.32
CA LYS A 71 -17.93 -0.82 -33.02
C LYS A 71 -18.19 0.60 -32.56
N HIS A 72 -19.04 1.29 -33.30
CA HIS A 72 -19.54 2.61 -32.89
C HIS A 72 -20.25 2.50 -31.54
N LEU A 73 -19.92 3.43 -30.64
CA LEU A 73 -20.39 3.54 -29.26
C LEU A 73 -19.86 2.44 -28.31
N ASP A 74 -18.86 1.66 -28.72
CA ASP A 74 -18.21 0.73 -27.81
C ASP A 74 -17.37 1.45 -26.76
N LYS A 75 -17.22 0.78 -25.62
CA LYS A 75 -16.36 1.21 -24.53
C LYS A 75 -14.98 0.57 -24.68
N VAL A 76 -13.95 1.39 -24.58
CA VAL A 76 -12.55 0.97 -24.47
C VAL A 76 -12.06 1.35 -23.10
N ILE A 77 -11.56 0.37 -22.36
CA ILE A 77 -11.02 0.57 -21.03
C ILE A 77 -9.50 0.64 -21.16
N PHE A 78 -8.93 1.73 -20.70
CA PHE A 78 -7.50 1.92 -20.54
C PHE A 78 -7.12 1.67 -19.08
N LYS A 79 -6.06 0.89 -18.89
CA LYS A 79 -5.36 0.68 -17.63
C LYS A 79 -3.88 0.95 -17.84
N HIS A 80 -3.22 1.56 -16.86
CA HIS A 80 -1.79 1.82 -16.97
C HIS A 80 -1.01 0.54 -16.65
N SER A 81 -0.03 0.17 -17.46
CA SER A 81 0.68 -1.12 -17.30
C SER A 81 1.44 -1.24 -15.97
N ASN A 82 1.85 -0.11 -15.37
CA ASN A 82 2.45 -0.09 -14.03
C ASN A 82 1.45 -0.11 -12.85
N LEU A 83 0.15 -0.30 -13.07
CA LEU A 83 -0.81 -0.49 -11.96
C LEU A 83 -0.40 -1.60 -10.98
N PRO A 84 0.11 -2.77 -11.41
CA PRO A 84 0.61 -3.79 -10.49
C PRO A 84 1.75 -3.28 -9.60
N ASN A 85 2.67 -2.48 -10.14
CA ASN A 85 3.75 -1.88 -9.35
C ASN A 85 3.21 -0.94 -8.27
N TYR A 86 2.10 -0.25 -8.52
CA TYR A 86 1.44 0.56 -7.49
C TYR A 86 0.88 -0.31 -6.37
N VAL A 87 0.23 -1.42 -6.70
CA VAL A 87 -0.33 -2.36 -5.70
C VAL A 87 0.79 -2.92 -4.82
N GLU A 88 1.89 -3.38 -5.41
CA GLU A 88 3.05 -3.89 -4.67
C GLU A 88 3.70 -2.81 -3.79
N MET A 89 3.90 -1.60 -4.32
CA MET A 89 4.47 -0.49 -3.56
C MET A 89 3.64 -0.16 -2.31
N ILE A 90 2.30 -0.13 -2.45
CA ILE A 90 1.42 0.13 -1.30
C ILE A 90 1.46 -1.01 -0.29
N SER A 91 1.50 -2.26 -0.75
CA SER A 91 1.65 -3.44 0.13
C SER A 91 2.91 -3.33 1.00
N TYR A 92 4.06 -3.05 0.38
CA TYR A 92 5.30 -2.85 1.13
C TYR A 92 5.26 -1.62 2.05
N ALA A 93 4.61 -0.53 1.63
CA ALA A 93 4.42 0.65 2.47
C ALA A 93 3.60 0.33 3.74
N GLU A 94 2.59 -0.53 3.62
CA GLU A 94 1.77 -0.96 4.76
C GLU A 94 2.58 -1.86 5.72
N GLU A 95 3.35 -2.80 5.20
CA GLU A 95 4.24 -3.65 6.02
C GLU A 95 5.34 -2.82 6.71
N ALA A 96 5.90 -1.82 6.03
CA ALA A 96 6.84 -0.88 6.65
C ALA A 96 6.20 -0.08 7.80
N ARG A 97 4.93 0.34 7.67
CA ARG A 97 4.22 1.06 8.76
C ARG A 97 3.94 0.15 9.95
N LYS A 98 3.63 -1.11 9.69
CA LYS A 98 3.47 -2.12 10.73
C LYS A 98 4.79 -2.35 11.47
N ALA A 99 5.89 -2.58 10.76
CA ALA A 99 7.22 -2.72 11.34
C ALA A 99 7.63 -1.48 12.17
N LYS A 100 7.29 -0.27 11.70
CA LYS A 100 7.49 0.99 12.45
C LYS A 100 6.71 1.03 13.76
N SER A 101 5.47 0.54 13.75
CA SER A 101 4.62 0.46 14.95
C SER A 101 5.15 -0.56 15.96
N ASP A 102 5.77 -1.63 15.47
CA ASP A 102 6.36 -2.69 16.29
C ASP A 102 7.81 -2.37 16.75
N GLY A 103 8.38 -1.25 16.32
CA GLY A 103 9.78 -0.88 16.61
C GLY A 103 10.82 -1.72 15.85
N ASN A 104 10.43 -2.49 14.84
CA ASN A 104 11.30 -3.36 14.06
C ASN A 104 12.03 -2.59 12.94
N VAL A 105 13.17 -1.98 13.26
CA VAL A 105 13.96 -1.16 12.33
C VAL A 105 14.44 -1.96 11.10
N ALA A 106 14.91 -3.19 11.29
CA ALA A 106 15.35 -4.05 10.19
C ALA A 106 14.19 -4.35 9.21
N GLY A 107 12.98 -4.58 9.73
CA GLY A 107 11.76 -4.74 8.94
C GLY A 107 11.42 -3.48 8.14
N ILE A 108 11.49 -2.29 8.75
CA ILE A 108 11.26 -1.02 8.05
C ILE A 108 12.21 -0.90 6.85
N ILE A 109 13.51 -1.10 7.08
CA ILE A 109 14.54 -1.00 6.06
C ILE A 109 14.25 -1.97 4.90
N SER A 110 13.99 -3.24 5.22
CA SER A 110 13.73 -4.27 4.22
C SER A 110 12.51 -3.96 3.35
N PHE A 111 11.40 -3.53 3.95
CA PHE A 111 10.17 -3.23 3.20
C PHE A 111 10.29 -1.92 2.41
N VAL A 112 10.95 -0.90 2.95
CA VAL A 112 11.23 0.33 2.19
C VAL A 112 12.10 0.02 0.98
N ASP A 113 13.18 -0.76 1.14
CA ASP A 113 14.06 -1.14 0.04
C ASP A 113 13.32 -1.96 -1.03
N ALA A 114 12.37 -2.82 -0.63
CA ALA A 114 11.50 -3.55 -1.57
C ALA A 114 10.52 -2.64 -2.32
N ALA A 115 10.03 -1.56 -1.69
CA ALA A 115 9.12 -0.61 -2.31
C ALA A 115 9.80 0.32 -3.33
N LEU A 116 11.09 0.63 -3.16
CA LEU A 116 11.81 1.63 -3.96
C LEU A 116 11.85 1.32 -5.48
N PRO A 117 12.16 0.09 -5.94
CA PRO A 117 12.14 -0.23 -7.37
C PRO A 117 10.77 -0.01 -8.01
N HIS A 118 9.69 -0.36 -7.31
CA HIS A 118 8.34 -0.11 -7.80
C HIS A 118 8.04 1.39 -7.88
N LEU A 119 8.46 2.16 -6.87
CA LEU A 119 8.30 3.61 -6.86
C LEU A 119 9.06 4.29 -8.02
N GLU A 120 10.25 3.80 -8.36
CA GLU A 120 11.04 4.30 -9.49
C GLU A 120 10.30 4.09 -10.82
N LEU A 121 9.71 2.91 -11.04
CA LEU A 121 8.91 2.63 -12.23
C LEU A 121 7.66 3.52 -12.32
N LEU A 122 6.97 3.74 -11.20
CA LEU A 122 5.79 4.60 -11.15
C LEU A 122 6.15 6.06 -11.44
N THR A 123 7.28 6.54 -10.91
CA THR A 123 7.73 7.92 -11.10
C THR A 123 8.19 8.15 -12.54
N SER A 124 9.02 7.26 -13.09
CA SER A 124 9.55 7.37 -14.46
C SER A 124 8.49 7.22 -15.56
N SER A 125 7.34 6.62 -15.24
CA SER A 125 6.21 6.45 -16.15
C SER A 125 5.14 7.54 -16.06
N ASN A 126 5.36 8.59 -15.26
CA ASN A 126 4.35 9.64 -14.98
C ASN A 126 3.03 9.09 -14.38
N PHE A 127 3.09 7.94 -13.71
CA PHE A 127 1.90 7.25 -13.20
C PHE A 127 1.01 8.15 -12.33
N PHE A 128 1.61 8.93 -11.45
CA PHE A 128 0.88 9.81 -10.52
C PHE A 128 0.28 11.06 -11.18
N VAL A 129 0.71 11.41 -12.39
CA VAL A 129 0.05 12.44 -13.20
C VAL A 129 -1.27 11.89 -13.75
N ILE A 130 -1.28 10.61 -14.12
CA ILE A 130 -2.42 9.90 -14.71
C ILE A 130 -3.43 9.51 -13.64
N TYR A 131 -2.95 9.12 -12.46
CA TYR A 131 -3.76 8.86 -11.26
C TYR A 131 -3.42 9.85 -10.13
N PRO A 132 -3.86 11.12 -10.21
CA PRO A 132 -3.56 12.12 -9.18
C PRO A 132 -4.01 11.73 -7.77
N LYS A 133 -5.09 10.96 -7.66
CA LYS A 133 -5.62 10.47 -6.39
C LYS A 133 -4.60 9.61 -5.63
N PHE A 134 -3.81 8.82 -6.34
CA PHE A 134 -2.76 7.96 -5.77
C PHE A 134 -1.53 8.75 -5.31
N GLY A 135 -1.38 10.01 -5.75
CA GLY A 135 -0.28 10.89 -5.32
C GLY A 135 -0.35 11.26 -3.83
N SER A 136 -1.53 11.21 -3.21
CA SER A 136 -1.65 11.42 -1.76
C SER A 136 -0.98 10.29 -0.96
N THR A 137 -1.20 9.04 -1.36
CA THR A 137 -0.57 7.87 -0.73
C THR A 137 0.94 7.87 -0.91
N LEU A 138 1.42 8.31 -2.08
CA LEU A 138 2.86 8.49 -2.31
C LEU A 138 3.47 9.51 -1.34
N ARG A 139 2.82 10.66 -1.14
CA ARG A 139 3.33 11.68 -0.22
C ARG A 139 3.41 11.13 1.20
N ALA A 140 2.35 10.47 1.67
CA ALA A 140 2.36 9.84 2.99
C ALA A 140 3.49 8.81 3.14
N PHE A 141 3.72 7.96 2.13
CA PHE A 141 4.84 7.01 2.16
C PHE A 141 6.21 7.71 2.26
N ARG A 142 6.42 8.81 1.53
CA ARG A 142 7.65 9.61 1.63
C ARG A 142 7.79 10.26 2.99
N ASP A 143 6.74 10.91 3.49
CA ASP A 143 6.75 11.57 4.80
C ASP A 143 7.03 10.56 5.94
N ASP A 144 6.51 9.33 5.82
CA ASP A 144 6.69 8.27 6.81
C ASP A 144 8.12 7.69 6.85
N PHE A 145 8.81 7.66 5.69
CA PHE A 145 10.03 6.87 5.50
C PHE A 145 11.20 7.60 4.81
N ASP A 146 11.16 8.93 4.66
CA ASP A 146 12.20 9.72 3.97
C ASP A 146 13.63 9.38 4.42
N GLN A 147 13.83 9.26 5.73
CA GLN A 147 15.12 8.89 6.33
C GLN A 147 15.67 7.52 5.87
N TYR A 148 14.79 6.60 5.47
CA TYR A 148 15.16 5.28 4.98
C TYR A 148 15.33 5.24 3.45
N MET A 149 14.88 6.27 2.72
CA MET A 149 15.01 6.33 1.26
C MET A 149 16.34 6.92 0.79
N LEU A 150 16.97 7.78 1.60
CA LEU A 150 18.15 8.56 1.21
C LEU A 150 19.48 7.88 1.52
N GLU A 151 19.51 6.94 2.46
CA GLU A 151 20.74 6.25 2.83
C GLU A 151 20.92 4.93 2.05
N PRO A 152 22.10 4.64 1.49
CA PRO A 152 22.38 3.32 0.92
C PRO A 152 22.26 2.26 2.02
N SER A 153 21.60 1.14 1.72
CA SER A 153 21.32 0.04 2.66
C SER A 153 22.55 -0.45 3.41
N THR A 154 23.73 -0.40 2.76
CA THR A 154 25.04 -0.73 3.35
C THR A 154 25.50 0.16 4.49
N LYS A 155 24.99 1.41 4.61
CA LYS A 155 25.25 2.27 5.78
C LYS A 155 24.22 2.05 6.90
N ARG A 156 22.99 1.65 6.54
CA ARG A 156 21.89 1.42 7.49
C ARG A 156 22.10 0.14 8.32
N THR A 157 22.64 -0.92 7.73
CA THR A 157 23.01 -2.14 8.47
C THR A 157 24.18 -1.92 9.45
N SER A 158 25.10 -1.00 9.14
CA SER A 158 26.24 -0.70 10.02
C SER A 158 25.84 0.09 11.29
N GLN A 159 24.62 0.61 11.37
CA GLN A 159 24.09 1.21 12.60
C GLN A 159 23.47 0.13 13.51
N LEU A 160 22.84 -0.89 12.93
CA LEU A 160 22.32 -2.06 13.65
C LEU A 160 23.44 -2.86 14.34
N GLU A 161 24.57 -3.07 13.65
CA GLU A 161 25.73 -3.77 14.25
C GLU A 161 26.33 -3.02 15.46
N LYS A 162 26.17 -1.69 15.55
CA LYS A 162 26.68 -0.90 16.69
C LYS A 162 25.75 -0.91 17.90
N GLU A 163 24.49 -1.25 17.73
CA GLU A 163 23.53 -1.39 18.84
C GLU A 163 23.52 -2.81 19.42
N GLU A 164 23.95 -3.83 18.66
CA GLU A 164 24.13 -5.19 19.15
C GLU A 164 25.43 -5.37 19.99
N ASP A 165 26.45 -4.54 19.77
CA ASP A 165 27.75 -4.62 20.48
C ASP A 165 27.75 -4.07 21.93
N ILE A 166 26.62 -3.59 22.45
CA ILE A 166 26.54 -3.01 23.81
C ILE A 166 26.20 -4.08 24.87
N PHE A 167 25.85 -5.31 24.47
CA PHE A 167 25.48 -6.39 25.40
C PHE A 167 26.55 -7.45 25.64
N ASP A 168 27.74 -7.35 25.04
CA ASP A 168 28.89 -8.20 25.39
C ASP A 168 29.83 -7.48 26.36
N ASN A 169 29.32 -7.24 27.58
CA ASN A 169 30.16 -6.88 28.70
C ASN A 169 30.35 -8.13 29.59
N PRO A 170 31.47 -8.85 29.52
CA PRO A 170 31.75 -9.90 30.48
C PRO A 170 32.00 -9.25 31.84
N ILE A 171 30.99 -9.27 32.70
CA ILE A 171 31.16 -8.98 34.13
C ILE A 171 32.16 -10.03 34.64
N ARG A 172 33.41 -9.62 34.82
CA ARG A 172 34.40 -10.30 35.65
C ARG A 172 33.81 -10.46 37.05
N ASN A 173 33.49 -11.69 37.42
CA ASN A 173 33.52 -12.08 38.83
C ASN A 173 34.60 -13.15 38.96
N ASP A 174 35.70 -12.75 39.60
CA ASP A 174 36.70 -13.66 40.14
C ASP A 174 36.00 -14.65 41.08
N SER A 175 35.97 -15.91 40.69
CA SER A 175 35.62 -17.04 41.54
C SER A 175 36.89 -17.59 42.19
N ASN A 176 36.84 -17.77 43.52
CA ASN A 176 37.59 -18.68 44.42
C ASN A 176 37.77 -17.94 45.78
N ASP A 177 37.55 -18.50 46.97
CA ASP A 177 37.29 -19.86 47.41
C ASP A 177 36.79 -19.81 48.88
N ASP A 178 36.20 -20.91 49.31
CA ASP A 178 35.54 -21.28 50.57
C ASP A 178 36.15 -20.83 51.92
N VAL A 179 35.30 -20.51 52.91
CA VAL A 179 35.38 -21.03 54.31
C VAL A 179 33.97 -21.10 54.93
N MET A 180 33.59 -22.30 55.35
CA MET A 180 32.39 -22.64 56.12
C MET A 180 32.57 -22.33 57.61
N GLU A 181 31.56 -21.76 58.27
CA GLU A 181 31.30 -22.03 59.70
C GLU A 181 29.78 -22.16 59.92
N GLU A 182 29.41 -23.34 60.43
CA GLU A 182 28.10 -23.70 60.98
C GLU A 182 27.99 -23.10 62.41
N ASP A 183 26.78 -22.74 62.84
CA ASP A 183 26.16 -23.31 64.06
C ASP A 183 24.85 -22.58 64.43
N ASP A 184 23.78 -23.38 64.44
CA ASP A 184 22.72 -23.51 65.44
C ASP A 184 21.95 -22.29 66.00
N ALA A 185 20.61 -22.30 65.82
CA ALA A 185 19.65 -22.64 66.88
C ALA A 185 18.19 -22.15 66.61
N PHE A 186 17.31 -23.13 66.40
CA PHE A 186 15.90 -23.35 66.83
C PHE A 186 14.86 -22.24 67.12
N GLU A 187 13.57 -22.67 66.95
CA GLU A 187 12.24 -22.12 67.36
C GLU A 187 11.49 -21.29 66.28
N SER A 188 10.58 -21.85 65.47
CA SER A 188 9.28 -22.53 65.69
C SER A 188 8.09 -21.62 66.05
N CYS A 189 6.96 -21.94 65.39
CA CYS A 189 5.56 -21.57 65.60
C CYS A 189 5.01 -20.29 64.94
N GLY A 190 4.02 -20.51 64.05
CA GLY A 190 3.13 -19.49 63.51
C GLY A 190 2.25 -20.01 62.37
N GLU A 191 1.36 -20.94 62.69
CA GLU A 191 0.30 -21.46 61.82
C GLU A 191 -0.80 -20.41 61.54
N ASP A 192 -1.47 -20.61 60.39
CA ASP A 192 -2.85 -20.23 60.06
C ASP A 192 -3.24 -18.75 59.91
N THR A 193 -3.68 -18.36 58.70
CA THR A 193 -5.12 -18.46 58.34
C THR A 193 -5.40 -17.93 56.93
N ASN A 194 -6.09 -18.80 56.20
CA ASN A 194 -7.07 -18.56 55.14
C ASN A 194 -7.90 -17.27 55.34
N ASP A 195 -8.12 -16.44 54.30
CA ASP A 195 -9.44 -16.38 53.64
C ASP A 195 -9.51 -15.42 52.44
N SER A 196 -10.37 -15.82 51.52
CA SER A 196 -10.69 -15.27 50.21
C SER A 196 -11.59 -14.04 50.31
N ARG A 197 -11.40 -13.00 49.45
CA ARG A 197 -12.53 -12.19 48.94
C ARG A 197 -12.36 -11.72 47.49
N GLN A 198 -13.30 -12.23 46.68
CA GLN A 198 -13.75 -11.77 45.37
C GLN A 198 -14.41 -10.38 45.41
N PHE A 199 -14.90 -9.96 44.23
CA PHE A 199 -15.76 -8.82 43.83
C PHE A 199 -14.99 -7.71 43.10
N SER A 200 -15.38 -7.24 41.91
CA SER A 200 -16.53 -7.55 41.07
C SER A 200 -16.38 -6.93 39.67
N SER A 201 -16.91 -7.64 38.69
CA SER A 201 -17.33 -7.18 37.37
C SER A 201 -18.34 -6.02 37.43
N ILE A 202 -18.19 -5.03 36.54
CA ILE A 202 -19.31 -4.27 35.99
C ILE A 202 -19.13 -4.09 34.48
N ALA A 203 -20.17 -4.52 33.76
CA ALA A 203 -20.31 -4.46 32.32
C ALA A 203 -21.02 -3.16 31.87
N ARG A 204 -20.67 -2.75 30.65
CA ARG A 204 -21.48 -2.13 29.57
C ARG A 204 -22.33 -0.89 29.88
N LYS A 205 -22.18 0.13 29.02
CA LYS A 205 -23.34 0.72 28.34
C LYS A 205 -23.00 1.32 26.97
N ASP A 206 -23.62 0.73 25.96
CA ASP A 206 -23.86 1.30 24.63
C ASP A 206 -24.43 2.72 24.70
N ARG A 207 -24.03 3.57 23.75
CA ARG A 207 -24.93 4.58 23.20
C ARG A 207 -24.62 4.87 21.74
N SER A 208 -25.47 4.30 20.89
CA SER A 208 -25.73 4.75 19.53
C SER A 208 -26.32 6.17 19.54
N VAL A 209 -25.90 7.01 18.61
CA VAL A 209 -26.59 8.27 18.28
C VAL A 209 -26.86 8.27 16.78
N GLN A 210 -28.09 7.90 16.44
CA GLN A 210 -28.71 8.24 15.16
C GLN A 210 -29.20 9.70 15.24
N HIS A 211 -28.78 10.54 14.31
CA HIS A 211 -29.49 11.79 14.03
C HIS A 211 -30.18 11.69 12.67
N ILE A 212 -31.50 11.52 12.76
CA ILE A 212 -32.48 11.69 11.69
C ILE A 212 -32.77 13.19 11.58
N TRP A 213 -32.73 13.75 10.37
CA TRP A 213 -33.47 14.96 10.02
C TRP A 213 -34.39 14.64 8.83
N ARG A 214 -35.70 14.62 9.11
CA ARG A 214 -36.77 14.65 8.11
C ARG A 214 -37.16 16.10 7.85
N GLY A 215 -37.45 16.41 6.58
CA GLY A 215 -38.58 17.24 6.20
C GLY A 215 -38.28 18.41 5.27
N LYS A 216 -38.64 18.25 3.99
CA LYS A 216 -39.84 18.90 3.43
C LYS A 216 -40.07 18.47 1.98
N THR A 217 -41.14 17.72 1.77
CA THR A 217 -41.88 17.65 0.52
C THR A 217 -42.85 18.81 0.46
N THR A 218 -42.92 19.47 -0.69
CA THR A 218 -44.11 20.23 -1.14
C THR A 218 -44.19 20.08 -2.64
N ASN A 219 -45.18 19.31 -3.10
CA ASN A 219 -45.78 19.46 -4.41
C ASN A 219 -46.66 20.71 -4.37
N GLN A 220 -46.72 21.47 -5.48
CA GLN A 220 -47.98 21.83 -6.13
C GLN A 220 -47.73 22.60 -7.44
N ASN A 221 -48.36 22.06 -8.49
CA ASN A 221 -48.86 22.64 -9.75
C ASN A 221 -47.88 23.26 -10.75
#